data_AF-A0A5F1Y949-F1
#
_entry.id   AF-A0A5F1Y949-F1
#
_cell.length_a   1.000
_cell.length_b   1.000
_cell.length_c   1.000
_cell.angle_alpha   90.00
_cell.angle_beta   90.00
_cell.angle_gamma   90.00
#
_symmetry.space_group_name_H-M   'P 1'
#
loop_
_entity.id
_entity.type
_entity.pdbx_description
1 polymer ?
#
loop_
_entity_poly.entity_id
_entity_poly.type
_entity_poly.pdbx_seq_one_letter_code
_entity_poly.pdbx_strand_id
1 'polypeptide(L)'
;MNPIFQALKIGTVFFWIIVVANLAGAVSLGEPVDYLLRLVGIGTLTVHLFEIAYFWSVLKHKSARPYLDSLQIFVFGVFHLIPLKNR
;
A
#
# COMPACT_ATOMS: atom_id res chain seq x y z
N MET A 1 -1.53 18.62 8.62
CA MET A 1 -1.97 17.21 8.48
C MET A 1 -2.02 16.59 9.86
N ASN A 2 -3.00 15.73 10.14
CA ASN A 2 -3.08 15.05 11.44
C ASN A 2 -1.82 14.17 11.61
N PRO A 3 -1.06 14.30 12.73
CA PRO A 3 0.18 13.57 12.96
C PRO A 3 0.00 12.05 12.90
N ILE A 4 -1.18 11.53 13.26
CA ILE A 4 -1.51 10.10 13.18
C ILE A 4 -1.45 9.61 11.73
N PHE A 5 -2.00 10.37 10.79
CA PHE A 5 -1.97 10.00 9.36
C PHE A 5 -0.56 10.00 8.79
N GLN A 6 0.31 10.91 9.25
CA GLN A 6 1.72 10.92 8.84
C GLN A 6 2.46 9.71 9.38
N ALA A 7 2.26 9.37 10.66
CA ALA A 7 2.86 8.19 11.28
C ALA A 7 2.45 6.89 10.55
N LEU A 8 1.17 6.76 10.18
CA LEU A 8 0.69 5.61 9.42
C LEU A 8 1.37 5.49 8.06
N LYS A 9 1.48 6.59 7.30
CA LYS A 9 2.20 6.58 6.00
C LYS A 9 3.66 6.16 6.15
N ILE A 10 4.35 6.71 7.14
CA ILE A 10 5.73 6.35 7.44
C ILE A 10 5.81 4.84 7.76
N GLY A 11 4.92 4.34 8.63
CA GLY A 11 4.82 2.94 8.97
C GLY A 11 4.59 2.03 7.75
N THR A 12 3.72 2.42 6.81
CA THR A 12 3.49 1.63 5.58
C THR A 12 4.72 1.57 4.69
N VAL A 13 5.48 2.66 4.58
CA VAL A 13 6.76 2.66 3.84
C VAL A 13 7.76 1.71 4.50
N PHE A 14 7.90 1.78 5.83
CA PHE A 14 8.77 0.84 6.57
C PHE A 14 8.33 -0.61 6.40
N PHE A 15 7.03 -0.89 6.44
CA PHE A 15 6.50 -2.22 6.18
C PHE A 15 6.96 -2.75 4.81
N TRP A 16 6.82 -1.96 3.75
CA TRP A 16 7.27 -2.38 2.42
C TRP A 16 8.78 -2.60 2.33
N ILE A 17 9.58 -1.73 2.96
CA ILE A 17 11.03 -1.90 3.03
C ILE A 17 11.38 -3.24 3.68
N ILE A 18 10.75 -3.56 4.81
CA ILE A 18 11.00 -4.80 5.55
C ILE A 18 10.56 -6.02 4.73
N VAL A 19 9.38 -5.98 4.10
CA VAL A 19 8.90 -7.07 3.22
C VAL A 19 9.86 -7.31 2.06
N VAL A 20 10.29 -6.26 1.35
CA VAL A 20 11.22 -6.38 0.22
C VAL A 20 12.58 -6.87 0.69
N ALA A 21 13.11 -6.35 1.79
CA ALA A 21 14.38 -6.79 2.35
C ALA A 21 14.33 -8.27 2.77
N ASN A 22 13.18 -8.73 3.31
CA ASN A 22 12.98 -10.12 3.68
C ASN A 22 12.84 -11.07 2.48
N LEU A 23 12.16 -10.63 1.42
CA LEU A 23 12.05 -11.38 0.16
C LEU A 23 13.40 -11.45 -0.58
N ALA A 24 14.21 -10.40 -0.52
CA ALA A 24 15.55 -10.35 -1.10
C ALA A 24 16.61 -11.12 -0.29
N GLY A 25 16.25 -11.67 0.87
CA GLY A 25 17.18 -12.36 1.78
C GLY A 25 18.15 -11.42 2.52
N ALA A 26 17.93 -10.10 2.46
CA ALA A 26 18.76 -9.11 3.14
C ALA A 26 18.45 -8.99 4.65
N VAL A 27 17.22 -9.35 5.06
CA VAL A 27 16.77 -9.34 6.47
C VAL A 27 16.02 -10.64 6.76
N SER A 28 16.31 -11.28 7.88
CA SER A 28 15.52 -12.38 8.43
C SER A 28 15.12 -12.06 9.87
N LEU A 29 13.84 -12.24 10.16
CA LEU A 29 13.25 -12.10 11.50
C LEU A 29 13.08 -13.47 12.19
N GLY A 30 13.44 -14.56 11.49
CA GLY A 30 13.29 -15.93 11.95
C GLY A 30 11.89 -16.51 11.71
N GLU A 31 11.80 -17.83 11.55
CA GLU A 31 10.52 -18.52 11.44
C GLU A 31 9.80 -18.58 12.79
N PRO A 32 8.46 -18.43 12.85
CA PRO A 32 7.50 -18.35 11.73
C PRO A 32 7.26 -16.92 11.20
N VAL A 33 7.98 -15.92 11.72
CA VAL A 33 7.73 -14.50 11.43
C VAL A 33 8.04 -14.18 9.97
N ASP A 34 9.11 -14.74 9.42
CA ASP A 34 9.46 -14.57 8.00
C ASP A 34 8.35 -15.07 7.07
N TYR A 35 7.80 -16.25 7.32
CA TYR A 35 6.64 -16.75 6.57
C TYR A 35 5.44 -15.82 6.66
N LEU A 36 5.06 -15.40 7.88
CA LEU A 36 3.93 -14.49 8.09
C LEU A 36 4.14 -13.13 7.42
N LEU A 37 5.34 -12.57 7.50
CA LEU A 37 5.71 -11.32 6.88
C LEU A 37 5.57 -11.39 5.36
N ARG A 38 6.06 -12.46 4.74
CA ARG A 38 5.93 -12.70 3.29
C ARG A 38 4.48 -12.88 2.89
N LEU A 39 3.72 -13.66 3.66
CA LEU A 39 2.31 -13.91 3.39
C LEU A 39 1.48 -12.63 3.48
N VAL A 40 1.67 -11.84 4.54
CA VAL A 40 0.98 -10.55 4.72
C VAL A 40 1.44 -9.55 3.65
N GLY A 41 2.73 -9.52 3.31
CA GLY A 41 3.27 -8.68 2.25
C GLY A 41 2.63 -8.96 0.88
N ILE A 42 2.62 -10.23 0.47
CA ILE A 42 2.01 -10.67 -0.79
C ILE A 42 0.49 -10.45 -0.77
N GLY A 43 -0.17 -10.76 0.36
CA GLY A 43 -1.60 -10.53 0.54
C GLY A 43 -1.97 -9.05 0.39
N THR A 44 -1.22 -8.18 1.06
CA THR A 44 -1.41 -6.71 0.99
C THR A 44 -1.19 -6.21 -0.43
N LEU A 45 -0.12 -6.67 -1.09
CA LEU A 45 0.17 -6.30 -2.49
C LEU A 45 -0.98 -6.69 -3.41
N THR A 46 -1.53 -7.91 -3.24
CA THR A 46 -2.65 -8.42 -4.01
C THR A 46 -3.89 -7.55 -3.82
N VAL A 47 -4.21 -7.17 -2.58
CA VAL A 47 -5.31 -6.25 -2.27
C VAL A 47 -5.10 -4.91 -2.97
N HIS A 48 -3.90 -4.32 -2.89
CA HIS A 48 -3.62 -3.03 -3.53
C HIS A 48 -3.75 -3.10 -5.06
N LEU A 49 -3.37 -4.22 -5.70
CA LEU A 49 -3.58 -4.41 -7.14
C LEU A 49 -5.07 -4.44 -7.50
N PHE A 50 -5.91 -5.09 -6.69
CA PHE A 50 -7.37 -5.02 -6.87
C PHE A 50 -7.93 -3.62 -6.66
N GLU A 51 -7.43 -2.88 -5.67
CA GLU A 51 -7.83 -1.48 -5.45
C GLU A 51 -7.44 -0.58 -6.63
N ILE A 52 -6.26 -0.78 -7.22
CA ILE A 52 -5.83 -0.05 -8.43
C ILE A 52 -6.75 -0.41 -9.61
N ALA A 53 -7.06 -1.69 -9.82
CA ALA A 53 -7.97 -2.12 -10.88
C ALA A 53 -9.36 -1.49 -10.71
N TYR A 54 -9.88 -1.46 -9.48
CA TYR A 54 -11.13 -0.77 -9.14
C TYR A 54 -11.04 0.73 -9.40
N PHE A 55 -9.96 1.39 -8.97
CA PHE A 55 -9.73 2.81 -9.21
C PHE A 55 -9.72 3.14 -10.71
N TRP A 56 -9.01 2.37 -11.51
CA TRP A 56 -8.95 2.58 -12.97
C TRP A 56 -10.29 2.34 -13.66
N SER A 57 -11.08 1.40 -13.17
CA SER A 57 -12.38 1.06 -13.76
C SER A 57 -13.46 2.07 -13.36
N VAL A 58 -13.48 2.49 -12.10
CA VAL A 58 -14.61 3.23 -11.50
C VAL A 58 -14.26 4.68 -11.21
N LEU A 59 -13.08 5.00 -10.70
CA LEU A 59 -12.78 6.32 -10.10
C LEU A 59 -11.82 7.19 -10.91
N LYS A 60 -11.16 6.67 -11.96
CA LYS A 60 -10.17 7.42 -12.74
C LYS A 60 -10.68 8.76 -13.25
N HIS A 61 -11.97 8.83 -13.59
CA HIS A 61 -12.60 10.03 -14.15
C HIS A 61 -12.77 11.16 -13.12
N LYS A 62 -12.71 10.84 -11.83
CA LYS A 62 -12.74 11.80 -10.72
C LYS A 62 -11.35 12.27 -10.29
N SER A 63 -10.28 11.64 -10.80
CA SER A 63 -8.91 11.98 -10.43
C SER A 63 -8.32 13.00 -11.39
N ALA A 64 -7.68 14.03 -10.83
CA ALA A 64 -6.90 15.00 -11.61
C ALA A 64 -5.53 14.43 -12.05
N ARG A 65 -5.02 13.40 -11.37
CA ARG A 65 -3.70 12.79 -11.61
C ARG A 65 -3.75 11.27 -11.41
N PRO A 66 -4.41 10.53 -12.32
CA PRO A 66 -4.73 9.11 -12.11
C PRO A 66 -3.50 8.22 -11.89
N TYR A 67 -2.36 8.54 -12.51
CA TYR A 67 -1.11 7.80 -12.31
C TYR A 67 -0.52 8.00 -10.90
N LEU A 68 -0.53 9.22 -10.37
CA LEU A 68 -0.03 9.48 -9.02
C LEU A 68 -0.95 8.91 -7.94
N ASP A 69 -2.26 8.95 -8.18
CA ASP A 69 -3.23 8.34 -7.27
C ASP A 69 -3.10 6.80 -7.28
N SER A 70 -2.88 6.19 -8.46
CA SER A 70 -2.58 4.75 -8.54
C SER A 70 -1.32 4.37 -7.77
N LEU A 71 -0.26 5.19 -7.83
CA LEU A 71 0.95 4.98 -7.05
C LEU A 71 0.70 5.12 -5.54
N GLN A 72 -0.14 6.07 -5.15
CA GLN A 72 -0.51 6.24 -3.74
C GLN A 72 -1.39 5.08 -3.24
N ILE A 73 -2.30 4.54 -4.05
CA ILE A 73 -3.04 3.31 -3.74
C ILE A 73 -2.07 2.13 -3.62
N PHE A 74 -1.11 2.02 -4.54
CA PHE A 74 -0.12 0.95 -4.50
C PHE A 74 0.68 0.93 -3.19
N VAL A 75 1.08 2.10 -2.68
CA VAL A 75 1.90 2.18 -1.46
C VAL A 75 1.04 2.18 -0.19
N PHE A 76 -0.08 2.91 -0.18
CA PHE A 76 -0.86 3.21 1.03
C PHE A 76 -2.28 2.62 1.05
N GLY A 77 -2.71 1.97 -0.02
CA GLY A 77 -4.06 1.44 -0.20
C GLY A 77 -5.11 2.50 -0.52
N VAL A 78 -6.37 2.06 -0.66
CA VAL A 78 -7.53 2.91 -1.00
C VAL A 78 -7.80 4.01 0.04
N PHE A 79 -7.25 3.91 1.24
CA PHE A 79 -7.42 4.90 2.32
C PHE A 79 -6.91 6.30 1.94
N HIS A 80 -6.06 6.44 0.92
CA HIS A 80 -5.68 7.73 0.36
C HIS A 80 -6.79 8.40 -0.48
N LEU A 81 -7.75 7.63 -1.01
CA LEU A 81 -8.81 8.10 -1.92
C LEU A 81 -10.06 8.63 -1.21
N ILE A 82 -10.10 8.62 0.13
CA ILE A 82 -11.18 9.25 0.92
C ILE A 82 -11.53 10.68 0.42
N PRO A 83 -10.57 11.51 -0.03
CA PRO A 83 -10.86 12.83 -0.60
C PRO A 83 -11.55 12.80 -1.97
N LEU A 84 -11.45 11.73 -2.76
CA LEU A 84 -12.10 11.61 -4.07
C LEU A 84 -13.56 11.16 -3.98
N LYS A 85 -13.94 10.47 -2.89
CA LYS A 85 -15.34 10.06 -2.66
C LYS A 85 -16.27 11.27 -2.42
N ASN A 86 -15.77 12.33 -1.81
CA ASN A 86 -16.52 13.54 -1.45
C ASN A 86 -16.32 14.70 -2.46
N ARG A 87 -15.87 14.41 -3.68
CA ARG A 87 -15.86 15.36 -4.82
C ARG A 87 -16.81 14.92 -5.93
#